data_AF-A0AAU9VQJ4-F1
#
_entry.id   AF-A0AAU9VQJ4-F1
#
_cell.length_a   1.000
_cell.length_b   1.000
_cell.length_c   1.000
_cell.angle_alpha   90.00
_cell.angle_beta   90.00
_cell.angle_gamma   90.00
#
_symmetry.space_group_name_H-M   'P 1'
#
loop_
_entity.id
_entity.type
_entity.pdbx_description
1 polymer ?
#
loop_
_entity_poly.entity_id
_entity_poly.type
_entity_poly.pdbx_seq_one_letter_code
_entity_poly.pdbx_strand_id
1 'polypeptide(L)'
;MTVKEFTVASAREHKTFHIHGHAHVVLTSNLHNWMNVFIQEVRSQVPGIGVDENQPVFPSLNGTKMQSIWEKAGIDGPIHGTLLRKGAVTAVHRNHEKEASNLADLMAHKEDTALQ
;
A
#
# COMPACT_ATOMS: atom_id res chain seq x y z
N MET A 1 23.71 9.46 13.80
CA MET A 1 23.03 9.14 12.53
C MET A 1 22.10 7.97 12.81
N THR A 2 20.82 8.24 13.01
CA THR A 2 19.85 7.18 13.33
C THR A 2 19.47 6.48 12.03
N VAL A 3 19.91 5.22 11.85
CA VAL A 3 19.44 4.39 10.74
C VAL A 3 17.95 4.15 10.97
N LYS A 4 17.10 4.67 10.08
CA LYS A 4 15.68 4.33 10.09
C LYS A 4 15.55 2.93 9.50
N GLU A 5 15.09 1.97 10.29
CA GLU A 5 14.80 0.62 9.80
C GLU A 5 13.52 0.66 8.96
N PHE A 6 13.64 0.22 7.72
CA PHE A 6 12.52 0.08 6.80
C PHE A 6 12.39 -1.37 6.37
N THR A 7 11.15 -1.82 6.23
CA THR A 7 10.84 -3.15 5.68
C THR A 7 10.32 -2.96 4.27
N VAL A 8 10.81 -3.77 3.32
CA VAL A 8 10.36 -3.73 1.92
C VAL A 8 9.43 -4.91 1.66
N ALA A 9 8.22 -4.62 1.18
CA ALA A 9 7.26 -5.62 0.76
C ALA A 9 7.08 -5.56 -0.77
N SER A 10 7.12 -6.71 -1.45
CA SER A 10 6.92 -6.78 -2.90
C SER A 10 5.46 -6.99 -3.25
N ALA A 11 4.91 -6.16 -4.14
CA ALA A 11 3.61 -6.37 -4.75
C ALA A 11 3.78 -7.33 -5.94
N ARG A 12 3.38 -8.60 -5.73
CA ARG A 12 3.56 -9.68 -6.72
C ARG A 12 2.73 -9.50 -7.99
N GLU A 13 1.55 -8.88 -7.89
CA GLU A 13 0.62 -8.70 -9.02
C GLU A 13 0.21 -7.24 -9.17
N HIS A 14 0.57 -6.62 -10.30
CA HIS A 14 0.08 -5.29 -10.70
C HIS A 14 0.01 -5.15 -12.22
N LYS A 15 -0.80 -4.19 -12.68
CA LYS A 15 -1.13 -3.95 -14.10
C LYS A 15 0.09 -3.84 -15.02
N THR A 16 1.20 -3.33 -14.49
CA THR A 16 2.42 -3.00 -15.24
C THR A 16 3.60 -3.90 -14.91
N PHE A 17 3.39 -5.04 -14.25
CA PHE A 17 4.45 -5.97 -13.86
C PHE A 17 5.35 -6.37 -15.04
N HIS A 18 4.75 -6.68 -16.18
CA HIS A 18 5.45 -7.04 -17.41
C HIS A 18 6.31 -5.91 -18.02
N ILE A 19 6.13 -4.66 -17.58
CA ILE A 19 6.87 -3.48 -18.07
C ILE A 19 7.91 -3.02 -17.05
N HIS A 20 7.53 -2.94 -15.77
CA HIS A 20 8.33 -2.32 -14.72
C HIS A 20 8.89 -3.32 -13.69
N GLY A 21 8.64 -4.62 -13.85
CA GLY A 21 9.07 -5.65 -12.89
C GLY A 21 8.30 -5.56 -11.57
N HIS A 22 8.87 -6.08 -10.49
CA HIS A 22 8.25 -6.06 -9.16
C HIS A 22 8.14 -4.63 -8.61
N ALA A 23 6.93 -4.22 -8.23
CA ALA A 23 6.72 -3.04 -7.42
C ALA A 23 7.06 -3.33 -5.94
N HIS A 24 7.73 -2.37 -5.29
CA HIS A 24 8.14 -2.45 -3.89
C HIS A 24 7.42 -1.38 -3.08
N VAL A 25 6.92 -1.77 -1.91
CA VAL A 25 6.31 -0.89 -0.92
C VAL A 25 7.25 -0.82 0.28
N VAL A 26 7.69 0.38 0.61
CA VAL A 26 8.55 0.63 1.77
C VAL A 26 7.68 0.94 2.98
N LEU A 27 7.79 0.10 4.00
CA LEU A 27 7.08 0.25 5.26
C LEU A 27 8.02 0.88 6.29
N THR A 28 7.55 1.91 6.98
CA THR A 28 8.19 2.39 8.20
C THR A 28 8.10 1.32 9.28
N SER A 29 8.99 1.35 10.27
CA SER A 29 8.97 0.38 11.38
C SER A 29 7.60 0.35 12.08
N ASN A 30 6.96 1.51 12.24
CA ASN A 30 5.62 1.61 12.81
C ASN A 30 4.57 0.89 11.93
N LEU A 31 4.56 1.16 10.62
CA LEU A 31 3.60 0.53 9.71
C LEU A 31 3.84 -0.99 9.61
N HIS A 32 5.09 -1.42 9.59
CA HIS A 32 5.45 -2.83 9.62
C HIS A 32 4.96 -3.52 10.91
N ASN A 33 5.10 -2.88 12.07
CA ASN A 33 4.58 -3.42 13.33
C ASN A 33 3.05 -3.55 13.31
N TRP A 34 2.33 -2.54 12.80
CA TRP A 34 0.88 -2.64 12.63
C TRP A 34 0.47 -3.75 11.67
N MET A 35 1.22 -3.93 10.57
CA MET A 35 1.00 -5.04 9.64
C MET A 35 1.19 -6.40 10.33
N ASN A 36 2.21 -6.55 11.16
CA ASN A 36 2.44 -7.78 11.91
C ASN A 36 1.33 -8.08 12.91
N VAL A 37 0.90 -7.08 13.68
CA VAL A 37 -0.24 -7.22 14.59
C VAL A 37 -1.50 -7.62 13.81
N PHE A 38 -1.78 -6.96 12.69
CA PHE A 38 -2.93 -7.33 11.86
C PHE A 38 -2.82 -8.78 11.35
N ILE A 39 -1.66 -9.20 10.86
CA ILE A 39 -1.45 -10.56 10.33
C ILE A 39 -1.62 -11.60 11.44
N GLN A 40 -1.05 -11.35 12.62
CA GLN A 40 -1.03 -12.30 13.74
C GLN A 40 -2.38 -12.40 14.45
N GLU A 41 -3.06 -11.28 14.65
CA GLU A 41 -4.24 -11.22 15.52
C GLU A 41 -5.56 -11.23 14.73
N VAL A 42 -5.58 -10.66 13.52
CA VAL A 42 -6.81 -10.48 12.74
C VAL A 42 -6.85 -11.43 11.55
N ARG A 43 -5.82 -11.39 10.70
CA ARG A 43 -5.78 -12.21 9.48
C ARG A 43 -5.82 -13.69 9.82
N SER A 44 -5.04 -14.13 10.82
CA SER A 44 -4.96 -15.54 11.26
C SER A 44 -6.31 -16.17 11.65
N GLN A 45 -7.30 -15.35 12.03
CA GLN A 45 -8.62 -15.79 12.45
C GLN A 45 -9.56 -16.10 11.27
N VAL A 46 -9.17 -15.76 10.04
CA VAL A 46 -9.99 -16.02 8.85
C VAL A 46 -9.87 -17.49 8.43
N PRO A 47 -10.98 -18.25 8.38
CA PRO A 47 -10.92 -19.67 8.02
C PRO A 47 -10.26 -19.91 6.67
N GLY A 48 -9.32 -20.88 6.62
CA GLY A 48 -8.64 -21.29 5.38
C GLY A 48 -7.50 -20.37 4.93
N ILE A 49 -7.17 -19.32 5.67
CA ILE A 49 -6.02 -18.45 5.38
C ILE A 49 -4.70 -19.09 5.89
N GLY A 50 -3.58 -18.82 5.22
CA GLY A 50 -2.26 -19.39 5.54
C GLY A 50 -1.96 -20.75 4.90
N VAL A 51 -2.86 -21.27 4.05
CA VAL A 51 -2.68 -22.56 3.35
C VAL A 51 -1.97 -22.37 2.00
N ASP A 52 -2.09 -21.18 1.40
CA ASP A 52 -1.49 -20.82 0.11
C ASP A 52 -0.80 -19.45 0.22
N GLU A 53 0.37 -19.34 -0.42
CA GLU A 53 1.16 -18.12 -0.48
C GLU A 53 0.53 -17.01 -1.33
N ASN A 54 -0.42 -17.35 -2.22
CA ASN A 54 -1.12 -16.40 -3.08
C ASN A 54 -2.36 -15.79 -2.43
N GLN A 55 -2.60 -16.07 -1.15
CA GLN A 55 -3.75 -15.53 -0.43
C GLN A 55 -3.60 -14.04 -0.11
N PRO A 56 -4.70 -13.27 -0.13
CA PRO A 56 -4.64 -11.84 0.11
C PRO A 56 -4.09 -11.51 1.50
N VAL A 57 -3.30 -10.43 1.58
CA VAL A 57 -2.85 -9.87 2.86
C VAL A 57 -4.04 -9.35 3.65
N PHE A 58 -4.99 -8.69 2.98
CA PHE A 58 -6.25 -8.23 3.57
C PHE A 58 -7.43 -9.05 3.03
N PRO A 59 -7.78 -10.18 3.67
CA PRO A 59 -8.94 -10.97 3.30
C PRO A 59 -10.24 -10.36 3.85
N SER A 60 -11.36 -10.59 3.18
CA SER A 60 -12.69 -10.54 3.79
C SER A 60 -12.96 -11.77 4.67
N LEU A 61 -14.05 -11.76 5.44
CA LEU A 61 -14.40 -12.85 6.36
C LEU A 61 -14.56 -14.24 5.70
N ASN A 62 -14.82 -14.28 4.39
CA ASN A 62 -14.90 -15.49 3.59
C ASN A 62 -13.57 -15.87 2.88
N GLY A 63 -12.46 -15.23 3.25
CA GLY A 63 -11.13 -15.52 2.69
C GLY A 63 -10.85 -14.92 1.31
N THR A 64 -11.80 -14.20 0.70
CA THR A 64 -11.58 -13.53 -0.59
C THR A 64 -10.94 -12.15 -0.42
N LYS A 65 -10.60 -11.48 -1.52
CA LYS A 65 -9.99 -10.14 -1.47
C LYS A 65 -10.98 -9.13 -0.88
N MET A 66 -10.52 -8.39 0.15
CA MET A 66 -11.33 -7.35 0.78
C MET A 66 -11.71 -6.24 -0.23
N GLN A 67 -12.98 -5.81 -0.18
CA GLN A 67 -13.49 -4.65 -0.91
C GLN A 67 -13.32 -3.36 -0.08
N SER A 68 -13.81 -2.22 -0.57
CA SER A 68 -13.75 -0.94 0.13
C SER A 68 -14.34 -1.02 1.55
N ILE A 69 -13.71 -0.38 2.53
CA ILE A 69 -14.14 -0.33 3.94
C ILE A 69 -14.73 1.02 4.35
N TRP A 70 -14.70 2.04 3.47
CA TRP A 70 -15.01 3.43 3.84
C TRP A 70 -16.44 3.62 4.34
N GLU A 71 -17.42 3.03 3.64
CA GLU A 71 -18.82 3.08 4.04
C GLU A 71 -19.04 2.41 5.41
N LYS A 72 -18.40 1.25 5.64
CA LYS A 72 -18.46 0.55 6.94
C LYS A 72 -17.81 1.34 8.07
N ALA A 73 -16.84 2.19 7.75
CA ALA A 73 -16.19 3.09 8.70
C ALA A 73 -16.99 4.39 8.95
N GLY A 74 -18.19 4.54 8.35
CA GLY A 74 -19.00 5.76 8.46
C GLY A 74 -18.38 6.95 7.74
N ILE A 75 -17.50 6.71 6.76
CA ILE A 75 -16.86 7.77 5.98
C ILE A 75 -17.69 7.98 4.71
N ASP A 76 -18.47 9.05 4.73
CA ASP A 76 -19.27 9.49 3.58
C ASP A 76 -18.44 10.29 2.58
N GLY A 77 -18.81 10.19 1.29
CA GLY A 77 -18.21 10.94 0.19
C GLY A 77 -17.42 10.10 -0.80
N PRO A 78 -16.79 10.73 -1.82
CA PRO A 78 -16.10 10.04 -2.91
C PRO A 78 -14.70 9.52 -2.49
N ILE A 79 -14.62 8.86 -1.34
CA ILE A 79 -13.36 8.28 -0.86
C ILE A 79 -13.12 6.97 -1.61
N HIS A 80 -12.02 6.92 -2.36
CA HIS A 80 -11.57 5.73 -3.07
C HIS A 80 -10.04 5.69 -3.08
N GLY A 81 -9.44 4.52 -3.34
CA GLY A 81 -7.99 4.33 -3.28
C GLY A 81 -7.18 5.34 -4.11
N THR A 82 -7.69 5.75 -5.28
CA THR A 82 -7.04 6.78 -6.11
C THR A 82 -6.95 8.15 -5.44
N LEU A 83 -7.93 8.52 -4.59
CA LEU A 83 -7.94 9.80 -3.91
C LEU A 83 -6.88 9.82 -2.80
N LEU A 84 -6.80 8.75 -2.01
CA LEU A 84 -5.74 8.58 -1.01
C LEU A 84 -4.36 8.66 -1.64
N ARG A 85 -4.19 7.96 -2.77
CA ARG A 85 -2.94 7.96 -3.54
C ARG A 85 -2.54 9.36 -4.00
N LYS A 86 -3.49 10.14 -4.55
CA LYS A 86 -3.26 11.54 -4.95
C LYS A 86 -2.94 12.43 -3.74
N GLY A 87 -3.70 12.30 -2.65
CA GLY A 87 -3.48 13.08 -1.43
C GLY A 87 -2.09 12.85 -0.83
N ALA A 88 -1.61 11.61 -0.83
CA ALA A 88 -0.25 11.28 -0.39
C ALA A 88 0.81 11.97 -1.28
N VAL A 89 0.65 11.90 -2.61
CA VAL A 89 1.55 12.57 -3.57
C VAL A 89 1.55 14.09 -3.35
N THR A 90 0.37 14.71 -3.25
CA THR A 90 0.25 16.16 -2.97
C THR A 90 0.92 16.54 -1.64
N ALA A 91 0.79 15.71 -0.60
CA ALA A 91 1.41 15.98 0.69
C ALA A 91 2.94 15.88 0.62
N VAL A 92 3.50 14.95 -0.16
CA VAL A 92 4.95 14.87 -0.39
C VAL A 92 5.43 16.09 -1.16
N HIS A 93 4.76 16.48 -2.25
CA HIS A 93 5.14 17.67 -3.03
C HIS A 93 5.17 18.95 -2.20
N ARG A 94 4.17 19.14 -1.33
CA ARG A 94 4.10 20.34 -0.46
C ARG A 94 5.22 20.42 0.56
N ASN A 95 5.68 19.28 1.08
CA ASN A 95 6.59 19.24 2.23
C ASN A 95 8.04 18.86 1.83
N HIS A 96 8.22 18.27 0.64
CA HIS A 96 9.46 17.66 0.19
C HIS A 96 9.65 17.83 -1.33
N GLU A 97 9.60 19.08 -1.81
CA GLU A 97 9.68 19.43 -3.25
C GLU A 97 10.87 18.79 -3.99
N LYS A 98 12.00 18.57 -3.30
CA LYS A 98 13.21 17.95 -3.87
C LYS A 98 13.09 16.44 -4.12
N GLU A 99 12.05 15.79 -3.60
CA GLU A 99 11.81 14.34 -3.71
C GLU A 99 10.86 13.97 -4.86
N ALA A 100 10.49 14.94 -5.72
CA ALA A 100 9.51 14.74 -6.79
C ALA A 100 9.86 13.62 -7.79
N SER A 101 11.14 13.47 -8.14
CA SER A 101 11.60 12.39 -9.03
C SER A 101 11.54 11.02 -8.32
N ASN A 102 12.00 10.93 -7.06
CA ASN A 102 11.87 9.71 -6.25
C ASN A 102 10.40 9.30 -6.03
N LEU A 103 9.50 10.27 -5.98
CA LEU A 103 8.06 10.05 -5.90
C LEU A 103 7.50 9.46 -7.19
N ALA A 104 8.00 9.86 -8.37
CA ALA A 104 7.57 9.31 -9.65
C ALA A 104 7.81 7.79 -9.73
N ASP A 105 9.01 7.36 -9.33
CA ASP A 105 9.41 5.96 -9.25
C ASP A 105 8.52 5.18 -8.25
N LEU A 106 8.32 5.74 -7.05
CA LEU A 106 7.45 5.14 -6.03
C LEU A 106 5.99 4.97 -6.51
N MET A 107 5.53 5.91 -7.33
CA MET A 107 4.17 5.92 -7.89
C MET A 107 4.03 5.05 -9.14
N ALA A 108 5.12 4.48 -9.66
CA ALA A 108 5.20 3.83 -10.97
C ALA A 108 4.62 4.72 -12.08
N HIS A 109 4.90 6.03 -12.00
CA HIS A 109 4.51 7.03 -12.99
C HIS A 109 5.72 7.41 -13.84
N LYS A 110 5.50 7.93 -15.06
CA LYS A 110 6.58 8.64 -15.79
C LYS A 110 6.86 9.95 -15.05
N GLU A 111 8.12 10.36 -14.96
CA GLU A 111 8.53 11.61 -14.26
C GLU A 111 7.70 12.82 -14.70
N ASP A 112 7.44 12.94 -16.00
CA ASP A 112 6.67 14.01 -16.64
C ASP A 112 5.24 14.13 -16.10
N THR A 113 4.68 13.03 -15.58
CA THR A 113 3.30 12.97 -15.04
C THR A 113 3.26 13.02 -13.51
N ALA A 114 4.41 12.91 -12.85
CA ALA A 114 4.51 13.00 -11.40
C ALA A 114 4.64 14.44 -10.88
N LEU A 115 4.94 15.40 -11.77
CA LEU A 115 5.10 16.83 -11.48
C LEU A 115 3.79 17.64 -11.46
N GLN A 116 2.63 17.01 -11.69
CA GLN A 116 1.31 17.64 -11.65
C GLN A 116 0.53 17.36 -10.37
#